data_AF-A0A834YUJ3-F1
#
_entry.id   AF-A0A834YUJ3-F1
#
_cell.length_a   1.000
_cell.length_b   1.000
_cell.length_c   1.000
_cell.angle_alpha   90.00
_cell.angle_beta   90.00
_cell.angle_gamma   90.00
#
_symmetry.space_group_name_H-M   'P 1'
#
loop_
_entity.id
_entity.type
_entity.pdbx_description
1 polymer ?
#
loop_
_entity_poly.entity_id
_entity_poly.type
_entity_poly.pdbx_seq_one_letter_code
_entity_poly.pdbx_strand_id
1 'polypeptide(L)'
;MSEMASTDPEGIDGIRMTWNNWPRSKLEASKCVIPIAASISPIRPHPDIPTLPYSPLRCKTCVCILNPFSRVDFAAKIWICPFCFQRNHFPHHYAMISETNVPAELYPQYTTVEYSLSAPTTPESAAYAPPPPPVFLFVLDTCVLEEELGFVKSAIKQAIGLLPDNALVGFVSFGTQVQVHELGFSDMSKVYVFRGSKDITKEQVLDQLGLSVAGQRAAGGFHKGVQSGVLANSGINRFLLPASDCEYTLDSLLDELQADQWPVQPGNRALRCTGVALNVAAGLLGACLPGTGARIVALVGGPCTEGPGTVKLLVLLICYCPFFVIIFNSFIQLLRTYTMQTDTRHGP
;
A
#
# COMPACT_ATOMS: atom_id res chain seq x y z
N MET A 1 -0.83 43.27 15.65
CA MET A 1 -1.79 42.57 16.51
C MET A 1 -2.15 41.29 15.77
N SER A 2 -1.53 40.19 16.20
CA SER A 2 -1.80 38.78 15.87
C SER A 2 -2.33 38.43 14.48
N GLU A 3 -1.46 37.81 13.68
CA GLU A 3 -1.88 36.76 12.74
C GLU A 3 -2.89 35.85 13.45
N MET A 4 -4.12 35.80 12.92
CA MET A 4 -5.05 34.74 13.29
C MET A 4 -4.44 33.45 12.76
N ALA A 5 -3.72 32.73 13.63
CA ALA A 5 -3.36 31.35 13.39
C ALA A 5 -4.63 30.63 12.94
N SER A 6 -4.60 30.04 11.75
CA SER A 6 -5.66 29.14 11.32
C SER A 6 -5.70 28.00 12.34
N THR A 7 -6.58 28.10 13.34
CA THR A 7 -6.92 26.98 14.21
C THR A 7 -7.37 25.87 13.28
N ASP A 8 -6.53 24.84 13.19
CA ASP A 8 -6.81 23.61 12.50
C ASP A 8 -8.26 23.19 12.82
N PRO A 9 -9.20 23.28 11.85
CA PRO A 9 -10.62 23.12 12.13
C PRO A 9 -10.97 21.68 12.57
N GLU A 10 -10.05 20.74 12.33
CA GLU A 10 -10.18 19.32 12.69
C GLU A 10 -9.43 18.96 13.99
N GLY A 11 -8.60 19.88 14.49
CA GLY A 11 -7.80 19.72 15.71
C GLY A 11 -6.89 18.48 15.72
N ILE A 12 -6.39 18.14 16.91
CA ILE A 12 -5.50 16.98 17.13
C ILE A 12 -6.14 15.65 16.71
N ASP A 13 -7.47 15.54 16.79
CA ASP A 13 -8.18 14.29 16.51
C ASP A 13 -8.39 14.03 15.01
N GLY A 14 -8.26 15.04 14.16
CA GLY A 14 -8.51 14.87 12.72
C GLY A 14 -9.98 14.48 12.43
N ILE A 15 -10.92 14.94 13.26
CA ILE A 15 -12.34 14.62 13.17
C ILE A 15 -13.14 15.90 12.95
N ARG A 16 -14.01 15.87 11.94
CA ARG A 16 -15.01 16.90 11.69
C ARG A 16 -16.41 16.32 11.65
N MET A 17 -17.23 16.70 12.62
CA MET A 17 -18.63 16.28 12.70
C MET A 17 -19.54 17.24 11.92
N THR A 18 -20.62 16.72 11.34
CA THR A 18 -21.72 17.55 10.82
C THR A 18 -22.45 18.28 11.95
N TRP A 19 -22.54 17.65 13.13
CA TRP A 19 -23.13 18.19 14.34
C TRP A 19 -22.28 17.84 15.57
N ASN A 20 -21.79 18.84 16.29
CA ASN A 20 -21.05 18.64 17.55
C ASN A 20 -21.98 18.39 18.75
N ASN A 21 -23.26 18.76 18.62
CA ASN A 21 -24.29 18.50 19.62
C ASN A 21 -25.35 17.59 19.01
N TRP A 22 -25.54 16.42 19.60
CA TRP A 22 -26.42 15.40 19.03
C TRP A 22 -27.87 15.56 19.52
N PRO A 23 -28.87 15.23 18.67
CA PRO A 23 -30.27 15.16 19.09
C PRO A 23 -30.43 14.11 20.20
N ARG A 24 -31.23 14.43 21.23
CA ARG A 24 -31.39 13.56 22.41
C ARG A 24 -32.53 12.57 22.25
N SER A 25 -33.32 12.70 21.18
CA SER A 25 -34.45 11.82 20.88
C SER A 25 -34.49 11.43 19.40
N LYS A 26 -35.12 10.29 19.09
CA LYS A 26 -35.34 9.85 17.71
C LYS A 26 -36.21 10.82 16.91
N LEU A 27 -37.14 11.50 17.57
CA LEU A 27 -38.00 12.50 16.93
C LEU A 27 -37.20 13.72 16.47
N GLU A 28 -36.32 14.25 17.32
CA GLU A 28 -35.40 15.34 16.93
C GLU A 28 -34.46 14.89 15.83
N ALA A 29 -33.89 13.69 15.94
CA ALA A 29 -33.02 13.13 14.91
C ALA A 29 -33.72 13.00 13.55
N SER A 30 -35.01 12.62 13.52
CA SER A 30 -35.79 12.54 12.27
C SER A 30 -36.05 13.89 11.60
N LYS A 31 -35.93 15.00 12.36
CA LYS A 31 -36.07 16.37 11.83
C LYS A 31 -34.75 16.94 11.33
N CYS A 32 -33.62 16.31 11.64
CA CYS A 32 -32.32 16.71 11.14
C CYS A 32 -32.22 16.41 9.64
N VAL A 33 -32.25 17.47 8.82
CA VAL A 33 -32.11 17.35 7.35
C VAL A 33 -30.72 16.83 6.97
N ILE A 34 -29.69 17.25 7.73
CA ILE A 34 -28.31 16.77 7.56
C ILE A 34 -28.09 15.62 8.56
N PRO A 35 -27.65 14.43 8.12
CA PRO A 35 -27.39 13.32 9.02
C PRO A 35 -26.22 13.62 9.97
N ILE A 36 -26.19 12.93 11.11
CA ILE A 36 -25.00 12.88 11.97
C ILE A 36 -23.95 12.06 11.23
N ALA A 37 -22.86 12.72 10.83
CA ALA A 37 -21.76 12.11 10.10
C ALA A 37 -20.45 12.74 10.58
N ALA A 38 -19.36 12.00 10.36
CA ALA A 38 -18.00 12.43 10.67
C ALA A 38 -17.14 12.27 9.42
N SER A 39 -16.33 13.28 9.11
CA SER A 39 -15.12 13.12 8.30
C SER A 39 -13.97 12.83 9.25
N ILE A 40 -13.22 11.77 9.00
CA ILE A 40 -12.15 11.29 9.87
C ILE A 40 -10.91 11.12 9.01
N SER A 41 -9.77 11.60 9.49
CA SER A 41 -8.45 11.40 8.89
C SER A 41 -7.60 10.48 9.79
N PRO A 42 -7.67 9.15 9.61
CA PRO A 42 -7.09 8.20 10.57
C PRO A 42 -5.56 8.20 10.62
N ILE A 43 -4.90 8.57 9.51
CA ILE A 43 -3.45 8.63 9.39
C ILE A 43 -3.09 10.08 9.10
N ARG A 44 -3.13 10.90 10.15
CA ARG A 44 -2.79 12.33 10.10
C ARG A 44 -1.53 12.57 10.92
N PRO A 45 -0.44 13.08 10.32
CA PRO A 45 0.70 13.50 11.10
C PRO A 45 0.37 14.78 11.88
N HIS A 46 0.59 14.77 13.19
CA HIS A 46 0.44 15.94 14.05
C HIS A 46 1.50 15.88 15.17
N PRO A 47 2.22 16.98 15.45
CA PRO A 47 3.35 16.97 16.39
C PRO A 47 2.95 16.58 17.82
N ASP A 48 1.71 16.87 18.21
CA ASP A 48 1.18 16.58 19.55
C ASP A 48 0.62 15.16 19.71
N ILE A 49 0.55 14.35 18.65
CA ILE A 49 0.10 12.95 18.77
C ILE A 49 1.28 12.10 19.27
N PRO A 50 1.20 11.52 20.47
CA PRO A 50 2.29 10.70 21.00
C PRO A 50 2.26 9.29 20.40
N THR A 51 3.45 8.73 20.18
CA THR A 51 3.64 7.31 19.86
C THR A 51 3.99 6.54 21.13
N LEU A 52 3.14 5.60 21.53
CA LEU A 52 3.26 4.79 22.74
C LEU A 52 4.02 3.49 22.42
N PRO A 53 5.16 3.19 23.05
CA PRO A 53 6.02 2.05 22.71
C PRO A 53 5.57 0.74 23.36
N TYR A 54 4.26 0.53 23.49
CA TYR A 54 3.68 -0.63 24.17
C TYR A 54 2.31 -0.98 23.58
N SER A 55 1.79 -2.16 23.94
CA SER A 55 0.51 -2.65 23.44
C SER A 55 -0.68 -1.96 24.13
N PRO A 56 -1.76 -1.64 23.38
CA PRO A 56 -2.95 -1.02 23.95
C PRO A 56 -3.68 -1.93 24.94
N LEU A 57 -4.16 -1.35 26.05
CA LEU A 57 -5.06 -2.01 26.98
C LEU A 57 -6.46 -2.15 26.38
N ARG A 58 -6.97 -3.38 26.25
CA ARG A 58 -8.28 -3.66 25.64
C ARG A 58 -9.30 -4.09 26.69
N CYS A 59 -10.53 -3.64 26.52
CA CYS A 59 -11.68 -4.10 27.29
C CYS A 59 -11.93 -5.59 27.01
N LYS A 60 -12.13 -6.39 28.06
CA LYS A 60 -12.34 -7.84 27.95
C LYS A 60 -13.63 -8.22 27.20
N THR A 61 -14.63 -7.34 27.18
CA THR A 61 -15.95 -7.62 26.60
C THR A 61 -16.11 -7.01 25.21
N CYS A 62 -15.89 -5.70 25.05
CA CYS A 62 -16.14 -4.99 23.78
C CYS A 62 -14.87 -4.68 22.98
N VAL A 63 -13.68 -5.06 23.46
CA VAL A 63 -12.39 -4.84 22.80
C VAL A 63 -12.00 -3.36 22.62
N CYS A 64 -12.80 -2.41 23.14
CA CYS A 64 -12.46 -0.99 23.17
C CYS A 64 -11.13 -0.76 23.90
N ILE A 65 -10.32 0.18 23.39
CA ILE A 65 -9.03 0.55 23.95
C ILE A 65 -9.23 1.52 25.12
N LEU A 66 -8.38 1.40 26.15
CA LEU A 66 -8.29 2.38 27.23
C LEU A 66 -8.09 3.78 26.65
N ASN A 67 -8.84 4.75 27.16
CA ASN A 67 -8.86 6.12 26.65
C ASN A 67 -9.20 7.11 27.78
N PRO A 68 -9.04 8.43 27.57
CA PRO A 68 -9.21 9.43 28.64
C PRO A 68 -10.63 9.49 29.23
N PHE A 69 -11.64 8.96 28.52
CA PHE A 69 -13.02 8.91 29.00
C PHE A 69 -13.32 7.70 29.89
N SER A 70 -12.34 6.81 30.10
CA SER A 70 -12.45 5.67 30.98
C SER A 70 -12.35 6.10 32.45
N ARG A 71 -13.23 5.57 33.31
CA ARG A 71 -13.16 5.85 34.76
C ARG A 71 -12.21 4.88 35.43
N VAL A 72 -11.32 5.38 36.29
CA VAL A 72 -10.32 4.57 36.99
C VAL A 72 -10.58 4.58 38.49
N ASP A 73 -10.52 3.39 39.09
CA ASP A 73 -10.45 3.19 40.53
C ASP A 73 -9.02 2.75 40.88
N PHE A 74 -8.26 3.69 41.44
CA PHE A 74 -6.86 3.47 41.81
C PHE A 74 -6.68 2.59 43.05
N ALA A 75 -7.71 2.43 43.89
CA ALA A 75 -7.62 1.57 45.06
C ALA A 75 -7.79 0.10 44.66
N ALA A 76 -8.81 -0.19 43.84
CA ALA A 76 -9.07 -1.53 43.33
C ALA A 76 -8.21 -1.91 42.10
N LYS A 77 -7.47 -0.94 41.53
CA LYS A 77 -6.67 -1.11 40.31
C LYS A 77 -7.51 -1.63 39.15
N ILE A 78 -8.67 -0.99 38.94
CA ILE A 78 -9.59 -1.31 37.84
C ILE A 78 -9.91 -0.06 37.01
N TRP A 79 -10.24 -0.28 35.74
CA TRP A 79 -10.81 0.74 34.87
C TRP A 79 -12.16 0.28 34.32
N ILE A 80 -13.06 1.24 34.12
CA ILE A 80 -14.42 1.03 33.65
C ILE A 80 -14.50 1.54 32.21
N CYS A 81 -14.81 0.64 31.28
CA CYS A 81 -14.93 0.96 29.87
C CYS A 81 -16.09 1.95 29.63
N PRO A 82 -15.88 3.06 28.90
CA PRO A 82 -16.93 4.06 28.66
C PRO A 82 -18.05 3.59 27.72
N PHE A 83 -17.82 2.52 26.94
CA PHE A 83 -18.81 2.00 26.00
C PHE A 83 -19.71 0.93 26.60
N CYS A 84 -19.14 -0.08 27.26
CA CYS A 84 -19.90 -1.23 27.75
C CYS A 84 -19.97 -1.31 29.29
N PHE A 85 -19.38 -0.34 30.00
CA PHE A 85 -19.33 -0.27 31.47
C PHE A 85 -18.69 -1.49 32.16
N GLN A 86 -17.97 -2.32 31.41
CA GLN A 86 -17.25 -3.46 31.95
C GLN A 86 -16.11 -2.98 32.84
N ARG A 87 -15.97 -3.61 34.02
CA ARG A 87 -14.83 -3.44 34.91
C ARG A 87 -13.69 -4.34 34.46
N ASN A 88 -12.54 -3.74 34.20
CA ASN A 88 -11.34 -4.42 33.74
C ASN A 88 -10.22 -4.19 34.76
N HIS A 89 -9.52 -5.26 35.15
CA HIS A 89 -8.33 -5.13 36.01
C HIS A 89 -7.14 -4.66 35.18
N PHE A 90 -6.33 -3.77 35.74
CA PHE A 90 -5.03 -3.44 35.17
C PHE A 90 -4.10 -4.66 35.24
N PRO A 91 -3.28 -4.92 34.19
CA PRO A 91 -2.24 -5.93 34.24
C PRO A 91 -1.18 -5.65 35.33
N HIS A 92 -0.39 -6.67 35.69
CA HIS A 92 0.63 -6.55 36.73
C HIS A 92 1.67 -5.43 36.50
N HIS A 93 2.04 -5.14 35.24
CA HIS A 93 2.98 -4.06 34.93
C HIS A 93 2.43 -2.66 35.22
N TYR A 94 1.12 -2.53 35.45
CA TYR A 94 0.45 -1.30 35.89
C TYR A 94 0.24 -1.25 37.42
N ALA A 95 0.89 -2.11 38.21
CA ALA A 95 0.69 -2.17 39.66
C ALA A 95 0.90 -0.81 40.39
N MET A 96 1.79 0.03 39.85
CA MET A 96 2.14 1.35 40.40
C MET A 96 1.19 2.48 39.98
N ILE A 97 0.07 2.17 39.29
CA ILE A 97 -0.87 3.20 38.84
C ILE A 97 -1.46 3.97 40.03
N SER A 98 -1.44 5.30 39.96
CA SER A 98 -1.98 6.21 40.98
C SER A 98 -2.50 7.49 40.33
N GLU A 99 -3.11 8.40 41.09
CA GLU A 99 -3.58 9.69 40.57
C GLU A 99 -2.47 10.53 39.91
N THR A 100 -1.23 10.39 40.38
CA THR A 100 -0.05 11.09 39.84
C THR A 100 0.76 10.26 38.85
N ASN A 101 0.43 8.97 38.69
CA ASN A 101 1.16 8.03 37.85
C ASN A 101 0.18 7.23 37.00
N VAL A 102 -0.24 7.82 35.90
CA VAL A 102 -1.21 7.23 34.95
C VAL A 102 -0.55 6.91 33.61
N PRO A 103 -1.01 5.86 32.90
CA PRO A 103 -0.68 5.66 31.49
C PRO A 103 -0.95 6.89 30.65
N ALA A 104 -0.23 7.01 29.53
CA ALA A 104 -0.41 8.10 28.59
C ALA A 104 -1.86 8.19 28.09
N GLU A 105 -2.50 7.05 27.86
CA GLU A 105 -3.90 6.93 27.40
C GLU A 105 -4.94 7.62 28.30
N LEU A 106 -4.59 7.94 29.56
CA LEU A 106 -5.50 8.59 30.50
C LEU A 106 -5.30 10.10 30.60
N TYR A 107 -4.27 10.66 29.96
CA TYR A 107 -4.12 12.11 29.93
C TYR A 107 -5.25 12.73 29.11
N PRO A 108 -5.98 13.74 29.65
CA PRO A 108 -7.11 14.36 28.94
C PRO A 108 -6.75 14.96 27.58
N GLN A 109 -5.50 15.36 27.38
CA GLN A 109 -4.98 15.89 26.12
C GLN A 109 -4.65 14.81 25.07
N TYR A 110 -4.54 13.53 25.48
CA TYR A 110 -4.20 12.42 24.60
C TYR A 110 -5.46 11.65 24.16
N THR A 111 -6.35 12.37 23.49
CA THR A 111 -7.55 11.80 22.86
C THR A 111 -7.21 10.97 21.61
N THR A 112 -6.10 11.31 20.95
CA THR A 112 -5.55 10.60 19.80
C THR A 112 -4.10 10.23 20.10
N VAL A 113 -3.77 8.94 19.98
CA VAL A 113 -2.43 8.37 20.22
C VAL A 113 -2.15 7.28 19.20
N GLU A 114 -0.87 7.08 18.87
CA GLU A 114 -0.41 5.95 18.06
C GLU A 114 0.27 4.91 18.94
N TYR A 115 0.10 3.63 18.63
CA TYR A 115 0.81 2.55 19.33
C TYR A 115 1.89 1.99 18.42
N SER A 116 3.13 2.02 18.89
CA SER A 116 4.24 1.27 18.28
C SER A 116 4.32 -0.09 18.94
N LEU A 117 3.82 -1.10 18.23
CA LEU A 117 3.94 -2.49 18.66
C LEU A 117 5.36 -2.95 18.37
N SER A 118 6.21 -2.93 19.39
CA SER A 118 7.56 -3.48 19.28
C SER A 118 7.49 -4.96 18.88
N ALA A 119 8.37 -5.37 17.96
CA ALA A 119 8.61 -6.78 17.68
C ALA A 119 8.91 -7.51 19.00
N PRO A 120 8.38 -8.72 19.19
CA PRO A 120 8.28 -9.37 20.50
C PRO A 120 9.67 -9.65 21.11
N THR A 121 9.95 -9.06 22.28
CA THR A 121 11.04 -9.47 23.18
C THR A 121 10.64 -10.64 24.10
N THR A 122 9.37 -11.08 24.04
CA THR A 122 8.83 -12.18 24.86
C THR A 122 8.50 -13.43 24.03
N PRO A 123 8.82 -14.65 24.52
CA PRO A 123 8.56 -15.90 23.81
C PRO A 123 7.07 -16.20 23.52
N GLU A 124 6.13 -15.57 24.22
CA GLU A 124 4.68 -15.80 24.06
C GLU A 124 4.06 -15.05 22.88
N SER A 125 4.80 -14.14 22.24
CA SER A 125 4.33 -13.32 21.12
C SER A 125 5.07 -13.60 19.82
N ALA A 126 5.53 -14.84 19.62
CA ALA A 126 6.18 -15.37 18.41
C ALA A 126 5.34 -15.28 17.09
N ALA A 127 4.26 -14.50 17.07
CA ALA A 127 3.32 -14.36 15.96
C ALA A 127 3.59 -13.14 15.06
N TYR A 128 4.53 -12.25 15.39
CA TYR A 128 4.84 -11.08 14.57
C TYR A 128 6.25 -11.20 13.97
N ALA A 129 6.34 -11.93 12.86
CA ALA A 129 7.47 -11.81 11.94
C ALA A 129 7.63 -10.34 11.51
N PRO A 130 8.85 -9.88 11.16
CA PRO A 130 9.02 -8.53 10.60
C PRO A 130 8.03 -8.34 9.44
N PRO A 131 7.39 -7.16 9.33
CA PRO A 131 6.42 -6.93 8.29
C PRO A 131 7.07 -7.21 6.93
N PRO A 132 6.38 -7.92 6.03
CA PRO A 132 6.94 -8.22 4.72
C PRO A 132 7.31 -6.92 3.98
N PRO A 133 8.39 -6.94 3.16
CA PRO A 133 8.82 -5.76 2.43
C PRO A 133 7.70 -5.25 1.51
N PRO A 134 7.55 -3.92 1.35
CA PRO A 134 6.56 -3.36 0.46
C PRO A 134 6.89 -3.72 -1.00
N VAL A 135 5.85 -3.92 -1.82
CA VAL A 135 6.01 -4.28 -3.24
C VAL A 135 5.56 -3.13 -4.13
N PHE A 136 6.37 -2.77 -5.11
CA PHE A 136 6.07 -1.78 -6.15
C PHE A 136 6.15 -2.46 -7.52
N LEU A 137 5.01 -2.57 -8.20
CA LEU A 137 4.93 -3.14 -9.54
C LEU A 137 4.64 -2.02 -10.55
N PHE A 138 5.63 -1.69 -11.37
CA PHE A 138 5.48 -0.71 -12.43
C PHE A 138 4.85 -1.37 -13.66
N VAL A 139 3.78 -0.78 -14.17
CA VAL A 139 3.05 -1.25 -15.36
C VAL A 139 3.08 -0.13 -16.39
N LEU A 140 3.93 -0.27 -17.41
CA LEU A 140 4.23 0.77 -18.38
C LEU A 140 3.59 0.50 -19.74
N ASP A 141 2.82 1.47 -20.22
CA ASP A 141 2.28 1.52 -21.57
C ASP A 141 3.35 1.92 -22.59
N THR A 142 3.54 1.09 -23.61
CA THR A 142 4.48 1.33 -24.72
C THR A 142 3.80 1.90 -25.96
N CYS A 143 2.46 2.01 -25.99
CA CYS A 143 1.71 2.63 -27.08
C CYS A 143 1.66 4.16 -26.96
N VAL A 144 2.83 4.78 -26.78
CA VAL A 144 3.04 6.23 -26.62
C VAL A 144 4.12 6.73 -27.58
N LEU A 145 4.27 8.04 -27.71
CA LEU A 145 5.34 8.63 -28.52
C LEU A 145 6.71 8.34 -27.90
N GLU A 146 7.77 8.21 -28.71
CA GLU A 146 9.12 7.91 -28.23
C GLU A 146 9.64 8.95 -27.22
N GLU A 147 9.34 10.23 -27.44
CA GLU A 147 9.68 11.32 -26.52
C GLU A 147 9.00 11.13 -25.15
N GLU A 148 7.70 10.82 -25.15
CA GLU A 148 6.94 10.54 -23.92
C GLU A 148 7.49 9.32 -23.21
N LEU A 149 7.77 8.24 -23.95
CA LEU A 149 8.39 7.04 -23.39
C LEU A 149 9.73 7.35 -22.73
N GLY A 150 10.56 8.19 -23.36
CA GLY A 150 11.84 8.67 -22.80
C GLY A 150 11.69 9.39 -21.47
N PHE A 151 10.68 10.28 -21.36
CA PHE A 151 10.36 10.95 -20.08
C PHE A 151 9.91 9.95 -19.03
N VAL A 152 9.03 8.99 -19.38
CA VAL A 152 8.53 8.01 -18.42
C VAL A 152 9.62 7.06 -17.93
N LYS A 153 10.51 6.60 -18.82
CA LYS A 153 11.68 5.79 -18.44
C LYS A 153 12.51 6.53 -17.38
N SER A 154 12.91 7.76 -17.68
CA SER A 154 13.71 8.60 -16.76
C SER A 154 13.03 8.80 -15.40
N ALA A 155 11.71 9.00 -15.43
CA ALA A 155 10.86 9.11 -14.26
C ALA A 155 10.85 7.82 -13.40
N ILE A 156 10.73 6.65 -14.03
CA ILE A 156 10.76 5.35 -13.32
C ILE A 156 12.13 5.14 -12.67
N LYS A 157 13.23 5.40 -13.39
CA LYS A 157 14.60 5.32 -12.85
C LYS A 157 14.75 6.16 -11.58
N GLN A 158 14.29 7.41 -11.65
CA GLN A 158 14.30 8.30 -10.48
C GLN A 158 13.42 7.79 -9.34
N ALA A 159 12.25 7.23 -9.65
CA ALA A 159 11.34 6.71 -8.62
C ALA A 159 11.94 5.53 -7.87
N ILE A 160 12.68 4.64 -8.56
CA ILE A 160 13.35 3.48 -7.95
C ILE A 160 14.42 3.95 -6.94
N GLY A 161 15.21 4.96 -7.30
CA GLY A 161 16.21 5.56 -6.36
C GLY A 161 15.60 6.27 -5.15
N LEU A 162 14.27 6.43 -5.08
CA LEU A 162 13.56 6.94 -3.91
C LEU A 162 12.89 5.83 -3.08
N LEU A 163 12.94 4.56 -3.52
CA LEU A 163 12.37 3.45 -2.76
C LEU A 163 13.33 2.97 -1.66
N PRO A 164 12.81 2.42 -0.55
CA PRO A 164 13.65 1.71 0.41
C PRO A 164 14.37 0.52 -0.25
N ASP A 165 15.62 0.27 0.12
CA ASP A 165 16.47 -0.78 -0.48
C ASP A 165 15.82 -2.17 -0.46
N ASN A 166 15.09 -2.48 0.62
CA ASN A 166 14.41 -3.76 0.80
C ASN A 166 13.04 -3.84 0.10
N ALA A 167 12.56 -2.77 -0.52
CA ALA A 167 11.30 -2.76 -1.25
C ALA A 167 11.42 -3.64 -2.49
N LEU A 168 10.44 -4.51 -2.71
CA LEU A 168 10.42 -5.40 -3.86
C LEU A 168 9.87 -4.67 -5.08
N VAL A 169 10.62 -4.65 -6.18
CA VAL A 169 10.27 -3.99 -7.43
C VAL A 169 10.03 -5.03 -8.51
N GLY A 170 8.96 -4.85 -9.28
CA GLY A 170 8.68 -5.61 -10.49
C GLY A 170 8.33 -4.70 -11.66
N PHE A 171 8.44 -5.24 -12.88
CA PHE A 171 8.18 -4.49 -14.10
C PHE A 171 7.34 -5.28 -15.10
N VAL A 172 6.32 -4.61 -15.64
CA VAL A 172 5.45 -5.10 -16.72
C VAL A 172 5.36 -4.01 -17.77
N SER A 173 5.66 -4.33 -19.03
CA SER A 173 5.34 -3.44 -20.15
C SER A 173 4.11 -3.96 -20.89
N PHE A 174 3.33 -3.08 -21.50
CA PHE A 174 2.20 -3.50 -22.32
C PHE A 174 1.93 -2.56 -23.48
N GLY A 175 1.41 -3.13 -24.57
CA GLY A 175 0.88 -2.41 -25.72
C GLY A 175 -0.27 -3.23 -26.31
N THR A 176 -0.07 -3.78 -27.49
CA THR A 176 -0.96 -4.82 -28.07
C THR A 176 -0.94 -6.13 -27.27
N GLN A 177 0.18 -6.40 -26.60
CA GLN A 177 0.39 -7.57 -25.74
C GLN A 177 0.95 -7.13 -24.38
N VAL A 178 0.79 -7.97 -23.36
CA VAL A 178 1.36 -7.73 -22.02
C VAL A 178 2.64 -8.53 -21.88
N GLN A 179 3.68 -7.89 -21.37
CA GLN A 179 5.02 -8.46 -21.19
C GLN A 179 5.41 -8.36 -19.72
N VAL A 180 5.51 -9.51 -19.04
CA VAL A 180 5.99 -9.62 -17.66
C VAL A 180 7.47 -9.95 -17.69
N HIS A 181 8.29 -9.09 -17.08
CA HIS A 181 9.75 -9.19 -17.14
C HIS A 181 10.30 -9.93 -15.91
N GLU A 182 11.16 -10.91 -16.16
CA GLU A 182 11.92 -11.61 -15.12
C GLU A 182 13.22 -10.83 -14.85
N LEU A 183 13.31 -10.19 -13.68
CA LEU A 183 14.45 -9.36 -13.28
C LEU A 183 15.56 -10.17 -12.59
N GLY A 184 15.23 -11.34 -12.04
CA GLY A 184 16.12 -12.20 -11.25
C GLY A 184 17.28 -12.86 -12.00
N PHE A 185 17.37 -12.66 -13.32
CA PHE A 185 18.39 -13.29 -14.16
C PHE A 185 19.12 -12.22 -14.99
N SER A 186 20.27 -11.76 -14.49
CA SER A 186 21.06 -10.69 -15.10
C SER A 186 21.70 -11.07 -16.44
N ASP A 187 21.95 -12.36 -16.68
CA ASP A 187 22.67 -12.83 -17.87
C ASP A 187 21.78 -12.84 -19.13
N MET A 188 20.45 -12.90 -18.97
CA MET A 188 19.50 -12.94 -20.09
C MET A 188 18.10 -12.47 -19.66
N SER A 189 17.61 -11.39 -20.27
CA SER A 189 16.24 -10.92 -20.03
C SER A 189 15.23 -11.96 -20.51
N LYS A 190 14.41 -12.49 -19.60
CA LYS A 190 13.32 -13.40 -19.94
C LYS A 190 11.98 -12.68 -19.77
N VAL A 191 11.15 -12.75 -20.80
CA VAL A 191 9.87 -12.04 -20.85
C VAL A 191 8.74 -13.03 -21.12
N TYR A 192 7.69 -12.96 -20.30
CA TYR A 192 6.47 -13.73 -20.47
C TYR A 192 5.43 -12.89 -21.18
N VAL A 193 4.95 -13.37 -22.32
CA VAL A 193 4.03 -12.62 -23.19
C VAL A 193 2.62 -13.17 -23.08
N PHE A 194 1.68 -12.30 -22.71
CA PHE A 194 0.26 -12.61 -22.63
C PHE A 194 -0.50 -11.86 -23.74
N ARG A 195 -1.49 -12.54 -24.33
CA ARG A 195 -2.32 -11.96 -25.39
C ARG A 195 -3.27 -10.91 -24.82
N GLY A 196 -3.23 -9.69 -25.35
CA GLY A 196 -4.04 -8.56 -24.90
C GLY A 196 -5.55 -8.67 -25.22
N SER A 197 -5.94 -9.53 -26.16
CA SER A 197 -7.35 -9.75 -26.52
C SER A 197 -8.10 -10.70 -25.61
N LYS A 198 -7.40 -11.54 -24.85
CA LYS A 198 -8.00 -12.62 -24.06
C LYS A 198 -8.00 -12.24 -22.58
N ASP A 199 -9.13 -12.45 -21.92
CA ASP A 199 -9.17 -12.39 -20.46
C ASP A 199 -8.47 -13.59 -19.84
N ILE A 200 -7.62 -13.34 -18.85
CA ILE A 200 -6.73 -14.35 -18.24
C ILE A 200 -7.02 -14.39 -16.75
N THR A 201 -7.37 -15.55 -16.22
CA THR A 201 -7.68 -15.65 -14.78
C THR A 201 -6.40 -15.61 -13.95
N LYS A 202 -6.50 -15.24 -12.66
CA LYS A 202 -5.37 -15.25 -11.73
C LYS A 202 -4.64 -16.59 -11.72
N GLU A 203 -5.37 -17.69 -11.73
CA GLU A 203 -4.80 -19.05 -11.71
C GLU A 203 -4.00 -19.33 -12.98
N GLN A 204 -4.50 -18.89 -14.14
CA GLN A 204 -3.80 -19.02 -15.42
C GLN A 204 -2.53 -18.17 -15.48
N VAL A 205 -2.56 -16.96 -14.91
CA VAL A 205 -1.37 -16.10 -14.78
C VAL A 205 -0.33 -16.82 -13.91
N LEU A 206 -0.72 -17.30 -12.74
CA LEU A 206 0.18 -18.01 -11.83
C LEU A 206 0.76 -19.27 -12.47
N ASP A 207 -0.05 -20.03 -13.21
CA ASP A 207 0.41 -21.26 -13.86
C ASP A 207 1.39 -20.99 -15.01
N GLN A 208 1.06 -20.06 -15.92
CA GLN A 208 1.94 -19.68 -17.02
C GLN A 208 3.23 -19.02 -16.55
N LEU A 209 3.16 -18.27 -15.45
CA LEU A 209 4.34 -17.74 -14.81
C LEU A 209 5.10 -18.80 -14.02
N GLY A 210 4.62 -20.03 -13.81
CA GLY A 210 5.30 -21.06 -13.01
C GLY A 210 5.33 -20.77 -11.50
N LEU A 211 4.32 -20.03 -11.03
CA LEU A 211 4.08 -19.64 -9.64
C LEU A 211 2.98 -20.48 -8.98
N SER A 212 2.35 -21.39 -9.72
CA SER A 212 1.34 -22.31 -9.19
C SER A 212 1.97 -23.34 -8.25
N VAL A 213 1.28 -23.67 -7.14
CA VAL A 213 1.71 -24.67 -6.16
C VAL A 213 1.90 -26.07 -6.81
N ALA A 214 1.22 -26.33 -7.93
CA ALA A 214 1.38 -27.55 -8.71
C ALA A 214 2.67 -27.56 -9.57
N GLY A 215 3.13 -26.40 -10.04
CA GLY A 215 4.36 -26.26 -10.85
C GLY A 215 5.65 -26.56 -10.08
N GLN A 216 5.64 -26.43 -8.74
CA GLN A 216 6.79 -26.80 -7.90
C GLN A 216 7.14 -28.30 -7.93
N ARG A 217 6.24 -29.18 -8.41
CA ARG A 217 6.50 -30.62 -8.54
C ARG A 217 7.01 -31.04 -9.92
N ALA A 218 6.95 -30.17 -10.94
CA ALA A 218 7.27 -30.54 -12.33
C ALA A 218 8.70 -30.18 -12.77
N ALA A 219 9.42 -29.33 -12.03
CA ALA A 219 10.83 -29.00 -12.30
C ALA A 219 11.83 -29.92 -11.56
N GLY A 220 11.43 -31.17 -11.30
CA GLY A 220 12.31 -32.22 -10.76
C GLY A 220 13.22 -32.82 -11.82
N GLY A 221 14.12 -32.02 -12.40
CA GLY A 221 15.18 -32.46 -13.29
C GLY A 221 16.55 -32.33 -12.61
N PHE A 222 17.13 -33.46 -12.21
CA PHE A 222 18.51 -33.71 -11.78
C PHE A 222 19.45 -32.50 -11.55
N HIS A 223 19.47 -31.97 -10.32
CA HIS A 223 20.67 -31.35 -9.75
C HIS A 223 21.01 -32.00 -8.41
N LYS A 224 22.11 -32.78 -8.39
CA LYS A 224 22.78 -33.25 -7.17
C LYS A 224 23.57 -32.07 -6.58
N GLY A 225 23.23 -31.61 -5.38
CA GLY A 225 24.11 -30.74 -4.60
C GLY A 225 23.45 -29.94 -3.48
N VAL A 226 23.57 -30.44 -2.24
CA VAL A 226 23.71 -29.71 -0.95
C VAL A 226 22.57 -28.78 -0.47
N GLN A 227 21.82 -29.32 0.51
CA GLN A 227 21.27 -28.72 1.74
C GLN A 227 20.87 -27.23 1.79
N SER A 228 19.58 -26.95 1.99
CA SER A 228 18.98 -26.48 3.26
C SER A 228 17.57 -25.91 3.00
N GLY A 229 16.60 -26.26 3.85
CA GLY A 229 15.18 -26.04 3.60
C GLY A 229 14.72 -24.58 3.74
N VAL A 230 14.19 -24.00 2.66
CA VAL A 230 13.22 -22.89 2.63
C VAL A 230 12.32 -23.04 1.40
N LEU A 231 11.34 -23.95 1.47
CA LEU A 231 10.40 -24.23 0.38
C LEU A 231 9.08 -23.49 0.61
N ALA A 232 8.91 -22.33 -0.04
CA ALA A 232 7.61 -21.73 -0.41
C ALA A 232 7.71 -20.48 -1.33
N ASN A 233 8.81 -19.73 -1.32
CA ASN A 233 8.87 -18.39 -1.94
C ASN A 233 9.78 -18.21 -3.16
N SER A 234 10.54 -19.23 -3.61
CA SER A 234 11.57 -19.05 -4.66
C SER A 234 11.04 -18.67 -6.05
N GLY A 235 9.75 -18.82 -6.32
CA GLY A 235 9.19 -18.59 -7.65
C GLY A 235 8.95 -17.12 -7.98
N ILE A 236 8.48 -16.31 -7.03
CA ILE A 236 8.07 -14.92 -7.27
C ILE A 236 9.27 -13.95 -7.24
N ASN A 237 10.32 -14.29 -6.50
CA ASN A 237 11.52 -13.48 -6.33
C ASN A 237 12.30 -13.25 -7.63
N ARG A 238 12.03 -14.00 -8.69
CA ARG A 238 12.60 -13.71 -10.02
C ARG A 238 11.88 -12.60 -10.78
N PHE A 239 10.63 -12.31 -10.43
CA PHE A 239 9.86 -11.19 -10.98
C PHE A 239 9.90 -9.96 -10.08
N LEU A 240 10.04 -10.18 -8.77
CA LEU A 240 10.09 -9.15 -7.74
C LEU A 240 11.42 -9.22 -7.01
N LEU A 241 12.28 -8.22 -7.22
CA LEU A 241 13.60 -8.13 -6.61
C LEU A 241 13.69 -6.93 -5.67
N PRO A 242 14.53 -6.98 -4.62
CA PRO A 242 14.85 -5.78 -3.83
C PRO A 242 15.31 -4.63 -4.73
N ALA A 243 14.93 -3.39 -4.40
CA ALA A 243 15.29 -2.19 -5.15
C ALA A 243 16.81 -2.07 -5.32
N SER A 244 17.58 -2.44 -4.28
CA SER A 244 19.04 -2.47 -4.31
C SER A 244 19.63 -3.41 -5.36
N ASP A 245 18.92 -4.50 -5.67
CA ASP A 245 19.42 -5.59 -6.49
C ASP A 245 18.97 -5.46 -7.95
N CYS A 246 17.81 -4.83 -8.19
CA CYS A 246 17.26 -4.70 -9.54
C CYS A 246 17.59 -3.37 -10.24
N GLU A 247 18.17 -2.38 -9.55
CA GLU A 247 18.42 -1.04 -10.10
C GLU A 247 19.11 -1.09 -11.47
N TYR A 248 20.27 -1.73 -11.55
CA TYR A 248 21.03 -1.83 -12.80
C TYR A 248 20.31 -2.62 -13.90
N THR A 249 19.72 -3.77 -13.52
CA THR A 249 19.00 -4.65 -14.47
C THR A 249 17.78 -3.94 -15.06
N LEU A 250 17.02 -3.25 -14.22
CA LEU A 250 15.83 -2.52 -14.63
C LEU A 250 16.19 -1.27 -15.43
N ASP A 251 17.29 -0.58 -15.09
CA ASP A 251 17.80 0.54 -15.88
C ASP A 251 18.17 0.14 -17.30
N SER A 252 18.90 -0.97 -17.43
CA SER A 252 19.29 -1.54 -18.73
C SER A 252 18.05 -1.94 -19.54
N LEU A 253 17.09 -2.61 -18.90
CA LEU A 253 15.81 -2.99 -19.51
C LEU A 253 15.05 -1.75 -20.00
N LEU A 254 14.95 -0.71 -19.17
CA LEU A 254 14.28 0.53 -19.52
C LEU A 254 14.97 1.25 -20.69
N ASP A 255 16.30 1.22 -20.77
CA ASP A 255 17.02 1.82 -21.90
C ASP A 255 16.72 1.08 -23.21
N GLU A 256 16.69 -0.24 -23.18
CA GLU A 256 16.40 -1.08 -24.35
C GLU A 256 14.92 -1.05 -24.79
N LEU A 257 13.99 -0.78 -23.86
CA LEU A 257 12.55 -0.80 -24.12
C LEU A 257 12.15 0.15 -25.25
N GLN A 258 11.49 -0.33 -26.29
CA GLN A 258 11.01 0.52 -27.40
C GLN A 258 9.51 0.74 -27.33
N ALA A 259 9.04 1.78 -28.04
CA ALA A 259 7.61 1.97 -28.26
C ALA A 259 7.00 0.77 -29.00
N ASP A 260 5.71 0.54 -28.83
CA ASP A 260 5.01 -0.60 -29.44
C ASP A 260 5.06 -0.49 -30.98
N GLN A 261 5.71 -1.45 -31.62
CA GLN A 261 5.96 -1.43 -33.07
C GLN A 261 4.84 -2.08 -33.89
N TRP A 262 3.69 -2.39 -33.28
CA TRP A 262 2.57 -2.98 -34.00
C TRP A 262 1.96 -1.97 -34.99
N PRO A 263 1.74 -2.36 -36.27
CA PRO A 263 1.22 -1.44 -37.26
C PRO A 263 -0.14 -0.86 -36.88
N VAL A 264 -0.22 0.47 -36.79
CA VAL A 264 -1.49 1.18 -36.55
C VAL A 264 -2.06 1.62 -37.90
N GLN A 265 -3.26 1.13 -38.22
CA GLN A 265 -3.95 1.51 -39.44
C GLN A 265 -4.28 3.02 -39.44
N PRO A 266 -4.14 3.73 -40.57
CA PRO A 266 -4.48 5.16 -40.65
C PRO A 266 -5.90 5.43 -40.14
N GLY A 267 -6.04 6.44 -39.27
CA GLY A 267 -7.32 6.80 -38.63
C GLY A 267 -7.73 5.93 -37.44
N ASN A 268 -6.98 4.90 -37.10
CA ASN A 268 -7.18 4.09 -35.89
C ASN A 268 -6.19 4.45 -34.79
N ARG A 269 -6.54 4.10 -33.55
CA ARG A 269 -5.65 4.18 -32.41
C ARG A 269 -4.85 2.89 -32.28
N ALA A 270 -3.70 2.95 -31.63
CA ALA A 270 -2.93 1.76 -31.27
C ALA A 270 -3.80 0.79 -30.44
N LEU A 271 -3.55 -0.51 -30.62
CA LEU A 271 -4.18 -1.56 -29.84
C LEU A 271 -3.55 -1.59 -28.45
N ARG A 272 -4.36 -1.40 -27.42
CA ARG A 272 -3.89 -1.22 -26.05
C ARG A 272 -4.72 -2.06 -25.10
N CYS A 273 -4.07 -3.06 -24.50
CA CYS A 273 -4.68 -4.03 -23.60
C CYS A 273 -4.52 -3.69 -22.11
N THR A 274 -4.79 -2.43 -21.73
CA THR A 274 -4.61 -1.93 -20.35
C THR A 274 -5.31 -2.80 -19.31
N GLY A 275 -6.54 -3.27 -19.59
CA GLY A 275 -7.28 -4.12 -18.64
C GLY A 275 -6.62 -5.49 -18.41
N VAL A 276 -6.08 -6.10 -19.46
CA VAL A 276 -5.31 -7.36 -19.33
C VAL A 276 -4.00 -7.10 -18.57
N ALA A 277 -3.31 -5.99 -18.85
CA ALA A 277 -2.07 -5.64 -18.16
C ALA A 277 -2.28 -5.51 -16.64
N LEU A 278 -3.33 -4.81 -16.22
CA LEU A 278 -3.69 -4.67 -14.81
C LEU A 278 -4.12 -6.00 -14.18
N ASN A 279 -4.84 -6.84 -14.92
CA ASN A 279 -5.26 -8.16 -14.43
C ASN A 279 -4.06 -9.10 -14.25
N VAL A 280 -3.12 -9.12 -15.20
CA VAL A 280 -1.86 -9.88 -15.10
C VAL A 280 -1.01 -9.37 -13.94
N ALA A 281 -0.89 -8.04 -13.77
CA ALA A 281 -0.19 -7.43 -12.65
C ALA A 281 -0.79 -7.81 -11.29
N ALA A 282 -2.12 -7.75 -11.16
CA ALA A 282 -2.83 -8.19 -9.96
C ALA A 282 -2.68 -9.71 -9.72
N GLY A 283 -2.67 -10.50 -10.79
CA GLY A 283 -2.43 -11.94 -10.73
C GLY A 283 -1.04 -12.29 -10.21
N LEU A 284 0.00 -11.60 -10.73
CA LEU A 284 1.39 -11.72 -10.30
C LEU A 284 1.55 -11.38 -8.80
N LEU A 285 1.01 -10.24 -8.37
CA LEU A 285 1.03 -9.84 -6.94
C LEU A 285 0.24 -10.79 -6.06
N GLY A 286 -0.75 -11.49 -6.63
CA GLY A 286 -1.50 -12.53 -5.94
C GLY A 286 -0.68 -13.75 -5.52
N ALA A 287 0.59 -13.87 -5.94
CA ALA A 287 1.56 -14.85 -5.47
C ALA A 287 2.37 -14.40 -4.23
N CYS A 288 2.24 -13.13 -3.82
CA CYS A 288 2.95 -12.59 -2.66
C CYS A 288 2.40 -13.15 -1.35
N LEU A 289 3.20 -13.04 -0.28
CA LEU A 289 2.79 -13.44 1.07
C LEU A 289 1.53 -12.65 1.51
N PRO A 290 0.55 -13.30 2.17
CA PRO A 290 -0.59 -12.61 2.75
C PRO A 290 -0.14 -11.54 3.74
N GLY A 291 -0.73 -10.34 3.66
CA GLY A 291 -0.36 -9.20 4.50
C GLY A 291 0.75 -8.32 3.91
N THR A 292 1.33 -8.67 2.77
CA THR A 292 2.24 -7.78 2.04
C THR A 292 1.50 -6.60 1.43
N GLY A 293 1.92 -5.39 1.80
CA GLY A 293 1.46 -4.16 1.15
C GLY A 293 2.07 -4.04 -0.24
N ALA A 294 1.23 -4.00 -1.28
CA ALA A 294 1.67 -3.89 -2.67
C ALA A 294 0.99 -2.71 -3.37
N ARG A 295 1.72 -2.06 -4.28
CA ARG A 295 1.25 -0.94 -5.09
C ARG A 295 1.51 -1.22 -6.57
N ILE A 296 0.44 -1.23 -7.37
CA ILE A 296 0.54 -1.23 -8.84
C ILE A 296 0.62 0.23 -9.27
N VAL A 297 1.71 0.60 -9.93
CA VAL A 297 1.92 1.94 -10.51
C VAL A 297 1.74 1.82 -12.01
N ALA A 298 0.52 2.10 -12.48
CA ALA A 298 0.18 2.04 -13.90
C ALA A 298 0.41 3.39 -14.58
N LEU A 299 1.25 3.40 -15.61
CA LEU A 299 1.62 4.57 -16.40
C LEU A 299 1.02 4.38 -17.79
N VAL A 300 -0.09 5.08 -18.06
CA VAL A 300 -0.94 4.84 -19.23
C VAL A 300 -1.09 6.13 -20.04
N GLY A 301 -0.73 6.10 -21.33
CA GLY A 301 -0.78 7.26 -22.23
C GLY A 301 -2.05 7.40 -23.08
N GLY A 302 -3.23 7.07 -22.54
CA GLY A 302 -4.47 6.92 -23.34
C GLY A 302 -5.36 5.71 -22.99
N PRO A 303 -6.47 5.50 -23.72
CA PRO A 303 -7.51 4.54 -23.33
C PRO A 303 -7.20 3.08 -23.72
N CYS A 304 -7.83 2.14 -23.02
CA CYS A 304 -7.86 0.73 -23.40
C CYS A 304 -8.68 0.56 -24.70
N THR A 305 -8.08 0.05 -25.76
CA THR A 305 -8.70 -0.15 -27.08
C THR A 305 -8.87 -1.61 -27.46
N GLU A 306 -8.23 -2.53 -26.72
CA GLU A 306 -8.33 -3.98 -26.91
C GLU A 306 -8.55 -4.70 -25.58
N GLY A 307 -9.27 -5.83 -25.63
CA GLY A 307 -9.44 -6.73 -24.49
C GLY A 307 -10.48 -6.28 -23.45
N PRO A 308 -10.58 -6.99 -22.32
CA PRO A 308 -11.40 -6.59 -21.19
C PRO A 308 -11.08 -5.16 -20.73
N GLY A 309 -12.11 -4.36 -20.46
CA GLY A 309 -11.94 -2.95 -20.10
C GLY A 309 -11.80 -2.00 -21.29
N THR A 310 -12.03 -2.47 -22.53
CA THR A 310 -12.07 -1.61 -23.73
C THR A 310 -13.04 -0.45 -23.55
N VAL A 311 -12.54 0.78 -23.73
CA VAL A 311 -13.31 2.02 -23.68
C VAL A 311 -13.68 2.42 -25.11
N LYS A 312 -14.97 2.26 -25.48
CA LYS A 312 -15.45 2.63 -26.82
C LYS A 312 -15.60 4.16 -26.96
N LEU A 313 -15.36 4.65 -28.18
CA LEU A 313 -15.10 6.04 -28.59
C LEU A 313 -16.15 7.11 -28.18
N LEU A 314 -17.33 6.73 -27.67
CA LEU A 314 -18.37 7.72 -27.30
C LEU A 314 -17.98 8.59 -26.08
N VAL A 315 -16.93 8.22 -25.34
CA VAL A 315 -16.52 8.88 -24.07
C VAL A 315 -15.26 9.75 -24.23
N LEU A 316 -14.65 9.79 -25.42
CA LEU A 316 -13.25 10.21 -25.59
C LEU A 316 -13.01 11.63 -26.13
N LEU A 317 -14.03 12.48 -26.10
CA LEU A 317 -13.89 13.90 -26.47
C LEU A 317 -13.33 14.78 -25.35
N ILE A 318 -13.04 14.26 -24.14
CA ILE A 318 -12.72 15.10 -22.96
C ILE A 318 -11.27 14.99 -22.46
N CYS A 319 -10.47 13.98 -22.81
CA CYS A 319 -9.14 13.79 -22.19
C CYS A 319 -7.97 13.83 -23.17
N TYR A 320 -7.82 14.92 -23.92
CA TYR A 320 -6.48 15.35 -24.37
C TYR A 320 -6.10 16.56 -23.54
N CYS A 321 -5.39 16.32 -22.44
CA CYS A 321 -4.81 17.38 -21.62
C CYS A 321 -3.31 17.11 -21.49
N PRO A 322 -2.42 18.06 -21.83
CA PRO A 322 -0.98 17.93 -21.66
C PRO A 322 -0.63 18.12 -20.18
N PHE A 323 -0.94 17.14 -19.33
CA PHE A 323 -0.76 17.19 -17.88
C PHE A 323 0.11 16.06 -17.32
N PHE A 324 0.88 15.36 -18.17
CA PHE A 324 1.70 14.23 -17.74
C PHE A 324 2.82 14.64 -16.74
N VAL A 325 3.31 15.89 -16.82
CA VAL A 325 4.36 16.41 -15.93
C VAL A 325 3.85 16.78 -14.52
N ILE A 326 2.57 17.15 -14.37
CA ILE A 326 2.03 17.63 -13.08
C ILE A 326 1.63 16.46 -12.15
N ILE A 327 1.15 15.36 -12.73
CA ILE A 327 0.81 14.15 -11.95
C ILE A 327 2.09 13.49 -11.42
N PHE A 328 3.20 13.55 -12.17
CA PHE A 328 4.47 12.94 -11.75
C PHE A 328 5.17 13.71 -10.63
N ASN A 329 5.20 15.04 -10.67
CA ASN A 329 5.71 15.84 -9.53
C ASN A 329 4.91 15.59 -8.25
N SER A 330 3.58 15.45 -8.37
CA SER A 330 2.72 15.09 -7.24
C SER A 330 3.01 13.66 -6.72
N PHE A 331 3.35 12.72 -7.62
CA PHE A 331 3.75 11.35 -7.24
C PHE A 331 5.13 11.27 -6.58
N ILE A 332 6.14 11.99 -7.08
CA ILE A 332 7.45 12.11 -6.41
C ILE A 332 7.26 12.72 -5.02
N GLN A 333 6.39 13.72 -4.89
CA GLN A 333 6.10 14.35 -3.61
C GLN A 333 5.37 13.40 -2.66
N LEU A 334 4.49 12.53 -3.18
CA LEU A 334 3.86 11.46 -2.41
C LEU A 334 4.88 10.39 -1.97
N LEU A 335 5.79 9.99 -2.86
CA LEU A 335 6.87 9.05 -2.53
C LEU A 335 7.80 9.60 -1.45
N ARG A 336 8.21 10.88 -1.56
CA ARG A 336 9.00 11.58 -0.53
C ARG A 336 8.29 11.65 0.82
N THR A 337 6.98 11.89 0.82
CA THR A 337 6.18 11.90 2.07
C THR A 337 6.14 10.50 2.70
N TYR A 338 6.05 9.45 1.88
CA TYR A 338 6.05 8.06 2.36
C TYR A 338 7.42 7.60 2.86
N THR A 339 8.53 7.95 2.19
CA THR A 339 9.88 7.60 2.68
C THR A 339 10.25 8.33 3.96
N MET A 340 9.86 9.60 4.11
CA MET A 340 10.08 10.31 5.38
C MET A 340 9.35 9.65 6.56
N GLN A 341 8.15 9.08 6.36
CA GLN A 341 7.43 8.32 7.40
C GLN A 341 8.06 6.96 7.75
N THR A 342 8.91 6.40 6.87
CA THR A 342 9.69 5.20 7.18
C THR A 342 11.02 5.54 7.85
N ASP A 343 11.64 6.67 7.48
CA ASP A 343 12.96 7.08 7.99
C ASP A 343 12.90 7.72 9.38
N THR A 344 11.81 8.40 9.75
CA THR A 344 11.63 8.94 11.12
C THR A 344 11.45 7.85 12.18
N ARG A 345 11.46 6.56 11.81
CA ARG A 345 11.46 5.44 12.76
C ARG A 345 12.85 5.04 13.23
N HIS A 346 13.93 5.51 12.61
CA HIS A 346 15.30 5.22 13.00
C HIS A 346 16.14 6.49 13.12
N GLY A 347 16.18 7.03 14.34
CA GLY A 347 17.12 8.04 14.81
C GLY A 347 17.14 8.02 16.35
N PRO A 348 18.29 8.25 16.99
CA PRO A 348 18.89 7.45 18.06
C PRO A 348 18.08 7.26 19.34
#